data_AF-A0A382R1X6-F1
#
_entry.id   AF-A0A382R1X6-F1
#
_cell.length_a   1.000
_cell.length_b   1.000
_cell.length_c   1.000
_cell.angle_alpha   90.00
_cell.angle_beta   90.00
_cell.angle_gamma   90.00
#
_symmetry.space_group_name_H-M   'P 1'
#
loop_
_entity.id
_entity.type
_entity.pdbx_description
1 polymer ?
#
loop_
_entity_poly.entity_id
_entity_poly.type
_entity_poly.pdbx_seq_one_letter_code
_entity_poly.pdbx_strand_id
1 'polypeptide(L)' 'MAKIWVEAYGCSASFADSEMISGLIANGGHTLAKNESDSDLNLIVTCSVKDAT' A
#
# COMPACT_ATOMS: atom_id res chain seq x y z
N MET A 1 8.19 -4.45 15.24
CA MET A 1 6.93 -4.42 14.48
C MET A 1 6.83 -3.04 13.86
N ALA A 2 6.90 -2.94 12.54
CA ALA A 2 6.83 -1.65 11.85
C ALA A 2 5.36 -1.28 11.58
N LYS A 3 5.05 0.02 11.66
CA LYS A 3 3.81 0.63 11.19
C LYS A 3 4.00 1.03 9.74
N ILE A 4 3.23 0.42 8.84
CA ILE A 4 3.34 0.66 7.40
C ILE A 4 2.08 1.37 6.92
N TRP A 5 2.23 2.52 6.29
CA TRP A 5 1.13 3.19 5.62
C TRP A 5 1.11 2.76 4.15
N VAL A 6 -0.05 2.33 3.65
CA VAL A 6 -0.23 1.89 2.27
C VAL A 6 -1.21 2.84 1.59
N GLU A 7 -0.80 3.39 0.46
CA GLU A 7 -1.66 4.22 -0.39
C GLU A 7 -1.61 3.73 -1.83
N ALA A 8 -2.75 3.71 -2.49
CA ALA A 8 -2.90 3.20 -3.84
C ALA A 8 -3.34 4.29 -4.82
N TYR A 9 -2.71 4.29 -6.00
CA TYR A 9 -3.08 5.11 -7.15
C TYR A 9 -3.20 4.24 -8.40
N GLY A 10 -4.00 4.68 -9.37
CA GLY A 10 -4.18 4.00 -10.65
C GLY A 10 -5.57 3.38 -10.79
N CYS A 11 -5.65 2.21 -11.42
CA CYS A 11 -6.91 1.52 -11.70
C CYS A 11 -7.27 0.51 -10.61
N SER A 12 -8.41 -0.17 -10.78
CA SER A 12 -8.89 -1.21 -9.85
C SER A 12 -7.86 -2.30 -9.54
N ALA A 13 -6.93 -2.61 -10.45
CA ALA A 13 -5.85 -3.55 -10.19
C ALA A 13 -4.91 -3.05 -9.09
N SER A 14 -4.45 -1.78 -9.14
CA SER A 14 -3.60 -1.20 -8.10
C SER A 14 -4.28 -1.21 -6.72
N PHE A 15 -5.59 -0.94 -6.68
CA PHE A 15 -6.36 -0.98 -5.43
C PHE A 15 -6.48 -2.41 -4.90
N ALA A 16 -6.79 -3.39 -5.75
CA ALA A 16 -6.85 -4.80 -5.35
C ALA A 16 -5.50 -5.32 -4.84
N ASP A 17 -4.40 -4.94 -5.52
CA ASP A 17 -3.05 -5.27 -5.08
C ASP A 17 -2.75 -4.63 -3.71
N SER A 18 -3.19 -3.39 -3.47
CA SER A 18 -3.00 -2.72 -2.18
C SER A 18 -3.71 -3.40 -1.01
N GLU A 19 -4.91 -3.97 -1.25
CA GLU A 19 -5.62 -4.76 -0.25
C GLU A 19 -4.89 -6.06 0.06
N MET A 20 -4.42 -6.77 -0.97
CA MET A 20 -3.63 -7.99 -0.81
C MET A 20 -2.33 -7.72 -0.04
N ILE A 21 -1.60 -6.66 -0.41
CA ILE A 21 -0.38 -6.22 0.26
C ILE A 21 -0.66 -5.89 1.73
N SER A 22 -1.76 -5.20 2.03
CA SER A 22 -2.17 -4.88 3.40
C SER A 22 -2.38 -6.15 4.25
N GLY A 23 -2.97 -7.19 3.66
CA GLY A 23 -3.10 -8.51 4.28
C GLY A 23 -1.75 -9.20 4.53
N LEU A 24 -0.82 -9.13 3.57
CA LEU A 24 0.54 -9.68 3.71
C LEU A 24 1.34 -8.97 4.81
N ILE A 25 1.22 -7.64 4.91
CA ILE A 25 1.83 -6.84 5.98
C ILE A 25 1.34 -7.32 7.35
N ALA A 26 0.02 -7.45 7.52
CA ALA A 26 -0.56 -7.93 8.77
C ALA A 26 -0.12 -9.37 9.09
N ASN A 27 -0.12 -10.27 8.10
CA ASN A 27 0.34 -11.65 8.25
C ASN A 27 1.84 -11.75 8.59
N GLY A 28 2.64 -10.79 8.14
CA GLY A 28 4.07 -10.66 8.46
C GLY A 28 4.36 -10.14 9.88
N GLY A 29 3.33 -9.86 10.69
CA GLY A 29 3.52 -9.33 12.05
C GLY A 29 3.84 -7.83 12.08
N HIS A 30 3.44 -7.10 11.04
CA HIS A 30 3.47 -5.63 10.99
C HIS A 30 2.06 -5.06 11.14
N THR A 31 1.96 -3.75 11.34
CA THR A 31 0.68 -3.07 11.51
C THR A 31 0.47 -2.02 10.43
N LEU A 32 -0.78 -1.78 10.08
CA LEU A 32 -1.14 -0.70 9.16
C LEU A 32 -1.21 0.61 9.93
N ALA A 33 -0.47 1.61 9.46
CA ALA A 33 -0.52 2.97 9.98
C ALA A 33 -1.80 3.68 9.51
N LYS A 34 -2.30 4.60 10.33
CA LYS A 34 -3.51 5.38 9.99
C LYS A 34 -3.26 6.50 8.98
N ASN A 35 -2.02 6.98 8.94
CA ASN A 35 -1.59 8.07 8.08
C ASN A 35 -0.07 7.99 7.87
N GLU A 36 0.38 8.74 6.88
CA GLU A 36 1.78 8.81 6.44
C GLU A 36 2.74 9.29 7.55
N SER A 37 2.28 10.20 8.43
CA SER A 37 3.11 10.80 9.47
C SER A 37 3.36 9.91 10.70
N ASP A 38 2.53 8.89 10.91
CA ASP A 38 2.65 7.91 12.01
C ASP A 38 3.28 6.58 11.54
N SER A 39 3.78 6.52 10.30
CA SER A 39 4.39 5.32 9.75
C SER A 39 5.91 5.28 9.97
N ASP A 40 6.45 4.08 10.07
CA ASP A 40 7.88 3.82 9.93
C ASP A 40 8.29 3.69 8.45
N LEU A 41 7.31 3.38 7.58
CA LEU A 41 7.49 3.21 6.14
C LEU A 41 6.19 3.55 5.39
N ASN A 42 6.33 4.31 4.30
CA ASN A 42 5.26 4.59 3.34
C ASN A 42 5.41 3.71 2.11
N LEU A 43 4.32 3.04 1.72
CA LEU A 43 4.26 2.21 0.53
C LEU A 43 3.22 2.76 -0.42
N ILE A 44 3.68 3.21 -1.59
CA ILE A 44 2.82 3.68 -2.68
C ILE A 44 2.66 2.56 -3.69
N VAL A 45 1.43 2.09 -3.88
CA VAL A 45 1.06 1.08 -4.87
C VAL A 45 0.49 1.79 -6.08
N THR A 46 1.23 1.78 -7.18
CA THR A 46 0.81 2.42 -8.42
C THR A 46 1.27 1.62 -9.63
N CYS A 47 0.61 1.82 -10.76
CA CYS A 47 1.02 1.23 -12.01
C CYS A 47 2.08 2.11 -12.71
N SER A 48 2.99 1.49 -13.46
CA SER A 48 4.03 2.22 -14.20
C SER A 48 3.53 2.86 -15.50
N VAL A 49 2.28 2.58 -15.90
CA VAL A 49 1.71 3.07 -17.16
C VAL A 49 1.48 4.57 -17.05
N LYS A 50 2.20 5.34 -17.87
CA LYS A 50 2.08 6.80 -17.96
C LYS A 50 1.03 7.26 -18.98
N ASP A 51 0.67 6.40 -19.93
CA ASP A 51 -0.21 6.75 -21.05
C ASP A 51 -1.46 5.88 -21.09
N ALA A 52 -2.60 6.51 -21.40
CA ALA A 52 -3.84 5.82 -21.70
C ALA A 52 -3.69 5.14 -23.07
N THR A 53 -3.70 3.80 -23.09
CA THR A 53 -3.98 3.06 -24.32
C THR A 53 -5.48 2.86 -24.45
#